data_AF-A0A6P6T4C9-F1
#
_entry.id   AF-A0A6P6T4C9-F1
#
_cell.length_a   1.000
_cell.length_b   1.000
_cell.length_c   1.000
_cell.angle_alpha   90.00
_cell.angle_beta   90.00
_cell.angle_gamma   90.00
#
_symmetry.space_group_name_H-M   'P 1'
#
loop_
_entity.id
_entity.type
_entity.pdbx_description
1 polymer ?
#
loop_
_entity_poly.entity_id
_entity_poly.type
_entity_poly.pdbx_seq_one_letter_code
_entity_poly.pdbx_strand_id
1 'polypeptide(L)'
;MPQVYAMNGGNGPQSYNQNSSFQRGAVEVAKELINEEIDKELDVKHLSSTSVHPFRIADFGCSTGPNTFVAMKVIREALEEKLRKEGLASEVPEFQVFFNDHISNDFNTLFASLPQERHYLAAGVPGDFHKVLLPKASLHSAHSS
;
A
#
# COMPACT_ATOMS: atom_id res chain seq x y z
N MET A 1 -0.09 -24.04 17.42
CA MET A 1 0.00 -23.07 16.30
C MET A 1 1.00 -22.01 16.70
N PRO A 2 1.90 -21.56 15.83
CA PRO A 2 2.79 -20.44 16.15
C PRO A 2 1.94 -19.22 16.53
N GLN A 3 2.40 -18.46 17.51
CA GLN A 3 1.69 -17.29 18.00
C GLN A 3 1.82 -16.17 16.98
N VAL A 4 0.67 -15.67 16.53
CA VAL A 4 0.57 -14.61 15.52
C VAL A 4 0.10 -13.36 16.24
N TYR A 5 0.84 -12.26 16.10
CA TYR A 5 0.57 -11.02 16.81
C TYR A 5 0.23 -9.93 15.80
N ALA A 6 -1.02 -9.45 15.86
CA ALA A 6 -1.42 -8.21 15.22
C ALA A 6 -1.24 -7.04 16.20
N MET A 7 -1.17 -5.83 15.68
CA MET A 7 -1.12 -4.63 16.50
C MET A 7 -2.46 -4.37 17.21
N ASN A 8 -2.43 -3.56 18.28
CA ASN A 8 -3.65 -3.19 19.02
C ASN A 8 -4.59 -2.37 18.11
N GLY A 9 -5.75 -2.94 17.77
CA GLY A 9 -6.75 -2.28 16.95
C GLY A 9 -7.55 -1.18 17.66
N GLY A 10 -8.48 -0.58 16.93
CA GLY A 10 -9.32 0.52 17.38
C GLY A 10 -8.68 1.91 17.29
N ASN A 11 -9.37 2.89 17.88
CA ASN A 11 -8.98 4.31 17.88
C ASN A 11 -8.74 4.87 19.29
N GLY A 12 -8.66 4.00 20.31
CA GLY A 12 -8.44 4.41 21.69
C GLY A 12 -6.99 4.84 21.98
N PRO A 13 -6.70 5.42 23.16
CA PRO A 13 -5.36 5.91 23.50
C PRO A 13 -4.24 4.87 23.47
N GLN A 14 -4.56 3.57 23.59
CA GLN A 14 -3.61 2.45 23.53
C GLN A 14 -3.61 1.73 22.17
N SER A 15 -4.40 2.20 21.21
CA SER A 15 -4.43 1.64 19.86
C SER A 15 -3.13 1.95 19.12
N TYR A 16 -2.80 1.10 18.15
CA TYR A 16 -1.70 1.33 17.23
C TYR A 16 -1.84 2.67 16.51
N ASN A 17 -3.06 3.02 16.09
CA ASN A 17 -3.35 4.28 15.40
C ASN A 17 -2.88 5.51 16.22
N GLN A 18 -2.92 5.45 17.55
CA GLN A 18 -2.47 6.53 18.44
C GLN A 18 -1.01 6.41 18.88
N ASN A 19 -0.34 5.29 18.62
CA ASN A 19 1.00 4.97 19.15
C ASN A 19 2.00 4.52 18.07
N SER A 20 1.74 4.80 16.80
CA SER A 20 2.58 4.38 15.66
C SER A 20 3.43 5.51 15.05
N SER A 21 3.77 6.54 15.83
CA SER A 21 4.48 7.73 15.35
C SER A 21 5.92 7.45 14.93
N PHE A 22 6.59 6.49 15.57
CA PHE A 22 7.95 6.08 15.18
C PHE A 22 7.95 5.42 13.79
N GLN A 23 7.06 4.45 13.57
CA GLN A 23 6.85 3.81 12.27
C GLN A 23 6.40 4.83 11.22
N ARG A 24 5.61 5.84 11.63
CA ARG A 24 5.24 6.94 10.74
C ARG A 24 6.48 7.71 10.27
N GLY A 25 7.39 8.04 11.17
CA GLY A 25 8.66 8.69 10.84
C GLY A 25 9.49 7.86 9.85
N ALA A 26 9.52 6.53 10.01
CA ALA A 26 10.22 5.65 9.08
C ALA A 26 9.64 5.72 7.66
N VAL A 27 8.31 5.71 7.50
CA VAL A 27 7.65 5.87 6.19
C VAL A 27 7.97 7.22 5.56
N GLU A 28 7.97 8.30 6.34
CA GLU A 28 8.31 9.64 5.83
C GLU A 28 9.77 9.74 5.36
N VAL A 29 10.71 9.10 6.07
CA VAL A 29 12.12 9.03 5.64
C VAL A 29 12.27 8.16 4.39
N ALA A 30 11.53 7.05 4.28
CA ALA A 30 11.56 6.17 3.12
C ALA A 30 10.94 6.79 1.86
N LYS A 31 10.20 7.90 1.98
CA LYS A 31 9.52 8.55 0.86
C LYS A 31 10.45 8.87 -0.31
N GLU A 32 11.62 9.44 -0.04
CA GLU A 32 12.58 9.78 -1.10
C GLU A 32 13.10 8.53 -1.80
N LEU A 33 13.40 7.47 -1.04
CA LEU A 33 13.82 6.18 -1.59
C LEU A 33 12.73 5.55 -2.47
N ILE A 34 11.47 5.59 -2.04
CA ILE A 34 10.33 5.08 -2.82
C ILE A 34 10.20 5.85 -4.13
N ASN A 35 10.27 7.19 -4.08
CA ASN A 35 10.19 8.03 -5.25
C ASN A 35 11.32 7.73 -6.25
N GLU A 36 12.55 7.63 -5.76
CA GLU A 36 13.71 7.32 -6.59
C GLU A 36 13.65 5.93 -7.23
N GLU A 37 13.25 4.92 -6.46
CA GLU A 37 13.12 3.54 -6.94
C GLU A 37 12.06 3.47 -8.06
N ILE A 38 10.89 4.07 -7.83
CA ILE A 38 9.83 4.12 -8.84
C ILE A 38 10.32 4.85 -10.09
N ASP A 39 10.97 6.02 -9.94
CA ASP A 39 11.50 6.82 -11.05
C ASP A 39 12.57 6.09 -11.86
N LYS A 40 13.43 5.29 -11.22
CA LYS A 40 14.53 4.57 -11.90
C LYS A 40 14.10 3.23 -12.50
N GLU A 41 13.40 2.39 -11.73
CA GLU A 41 13.28 0.97 -12.07
C GLU A 41 11.96 0.60 -12.79
N LEU A 42 10.90 1.40 -12.64
CA LEU A 42 9.59 1.02 -13.20
C LEU A 42 9.41 1.39 -14.68
N ASP A 43 9.30 0.42 -15.59
CA ASP A 43 8.98 0.74 -16.99
C ASP A 43 7.47 1.01 -17.20
N VAL A 44 7.09 2.28 -17.15
CA VAL A 44 5.69 2.71 -17.31
C VAL A 44 5.16 2.64 -18.75
N LYS A 45 6.04 2.62 -19.77
CA LYS A 45 5.61 2.52 -21.18
C LYS A 45 5.09 1.11 -21.50
N HIS A 46 5.70 0.10 -20.91
CA HIS A 46 5.22 -1.28 -21.00
C HIS A 46 3.89 -1.48 -20.25
N LEU A 47 3.70 -0.78 -19.14
CA LEU A 47 2.45 -0.82 -18.36
C LEU A 47 1.29 -0.15 -19.10
N SER A 48 1.55 0.98 -19.75
CA SER A 48 0.50 1.76 -20.40
C SER A 48 0.01 1.10 -21.70
N SER A 49 0.92 0.48 -22.46
CA SER A 49 0.59 -0.32 -23.66
C SER A 49 -0.22 -1.60 -23.37
N THR A 50 -0.28 -2.03 -22.10
CA THR A 50 -1.04 -3.21 -21.64
C THR A 50 -2.26 -2.86 -20.77
N SER A 51 -2.60 -1.56 -20.66
CA SER A 51 -3.52 -0.96 -19.68
C SER A 51 -5.02 -1.27 -19.91
N VAL A 52 -5.38 -2.55 -19.82
CA VAL A 52 -6.76 -3.00 -19.59
C VAL A 52 -6.97 -3.34 -18.10
N HIS A 53 -5.92 -3.31 -17.29
CA HIS A 53 -5.93 -3.77 -15.90
C HIS A 53 -5.41 -2.71 -14.93
N PRO A 54 -5.95 -2.66 -13.70
CA PRO A 54 -5.51 -1.71 -12.70
C PRO A 54 -4.05 -1.96 -12.28
N PHE A 55 -3.33 -0.88 -11.96
CA PHE A 55 -2.03 -0.96 -11.32
C PHE A 55 -2.23 -1.41 -9.86
N ARG A 56 -1.76 -2.62 -9.58
CA ARG A 56 -1.95 -3.33 -8.31
C ARG A 56 -0.74 -3.19 -7.39
N ILE A 57 -1.00 -2.67 -6.19
CA ILE A 57 -0.04 -2.49 -5.11
C ILE A 57 -0.48 -3.36 -3.93
N ALA A 58 0.45 -3.97 -3.21
CA ALA A 58 0.17 -4.60 -1.93
C ALA A 58 1.00 -3.99 -0.81
N ASP A 59 0.38 -3.80 0.35
CA ASP A 59 1.06 -3.51 1.62
C ASP A 59 1.00 -4.74 2.52
N PHE A 60 2.15 -5.35 2.79
CA PHE A 60 2.29 -6.55 3.63
C PHE A 60 2.67 -6.13 5.06
N GLY A 61 1.76 -6.39 6.00
CA GLY A 61 1.85 -5.90 7.39
C GLY A 61 1.22 -4.52 7.57
N CYS A 62 0.02 -4.30 7.01
CA CYS A 62 -0.62 -2.99 6.96
C CYS A 62 -1.10 -2.48 8.34
N SER A 63 -1.20 -3.35 9.35
CA SER A 63 -1.80 -3.06 10.65
C SER A 63 -3.20 -2.45 10.46
N THR A 64 -3.57 -1.47 11.28
CA THR A 64 -4.91 -0.86 11.31
C THR A 64 -4.93 0.58 10.78
N GLY A 65 -3.84 1.04 10.16
CA GLY A 65 -3.63 2.46 9.84
C GLY A 65 -3.06 3.29 11.01
N PRO A 66 -2.62 4.54 10.74
CA PRO A 66 -2.78 5.28 9.48
C PRO A 66 -1.58 5.16 8.54
N ASN A 67 -0.48 4.54 8.99
CA ASN A 67 0.81 4.57 8.30
C ASN A 67 0.74 3.92 6.90
N THR A 68 0.02 2.81 6.78
CA THR A 68 -0.23 2.15 5.49
C THR A 68 -0.81 3.10 4.44
N PHE A 69 -1.78 3.96 4.82
CA PHE A 69 -2.39 4.90 3.87
C PHE A 69 -1.40 5.93 3.35
N VAL A 70 -0.39 6.28 4.15
CA VAL A 70 0.62 7.24 3.73
C VAL A 70 1.68 6.61 2.86
N ALA A 71 2.12 5.39 3.17
CA ALA A 71 2.94 4.62 2.24
C ALA A 71 2.26 4.49 0.87
N MET A 72 0.96 4.12 0.85
CA MET A 72 0.20 3.96 -0.39
C MET A 72 0.01 5.28 -1.14
N LYS A 73 -0.19 6.38 -0.42
CA LYS A 73 -0.24 7.71 -1.03
C LYS A 73 1.09 8.08 -1.69
N VAL A 74 2.21 7.87 -1.00
CA VAL A 74 3.56 8.13 -1.53
C VAL A 74 3.81 7.33 -2.81
N ILE A 75 3.53 6.03 -2.80
CA ILE A 75 3.72 5.17 -3.98
C ILE A 75 2.85 5.64 -5.14
N ARG A 76 1.56 5.94 -4.91
CA ARG A 76 0.65 6.45 -5.94
C ARG A 76 1.16 7.76 -6.53
N GLU A 77 1.52 8.73 -5.70
CA GLU A 77 2.02 10.03 -6.16
C GLU A 77 3.33 9.90 -6.96
N ALA A 78 4.23 9.01 -6.54
CA ALA A 78 5.45 8.71 -7.28
C ALA A 78 5.18 8.13 -8.68
N LEU A 79 4.17 7.25 -8.79
CA LEU A 79 3.75 6.66 -10.06
C LEU A 79 3.12 7.70 -10.98
N GLU A 80 2.21 8.53 -10.46
CA GLU A 80 1.58 9.63 -11.20
C GLU A 80 2.64 10.63 -11.71
N GLU A 81 3.62 10.95 -10.87
CA GLU A 81 4.75 11.81 -11.24
C GLU A 81 5.58 11.20 -12.37
N LYS A 82 5.92 9.91 -12.27
CA LYS A 82 6.68 9.21 -13.30
C LYS A 82 5.94 9.20 -14.64
N LEU A 83 4.65 8.86 -14.64
CA LEU A 83 3.81 8.90 -15.83
C LEU A 83 3.81 10.29 -16.47
N ARG A 84 3.70 11.34 -15.65
CA ARG A 84 3.76 12.72 -16.14
C ARG A 84 5.10 13.05 -16.80
N LYS A 85 6.23 12.69 -16.17
CA LYS A 85 7.58 12.92 -16.71
C LYS A 85 7.81 12.22 -18.05
N GLU A 86 7.24 11.04 -18.23
CA GLU A 86 7.32 10.24 -19.47
C GLU A 86 6.31 10.66 -20.54
N GLY A 87 5.52 11.71 -20.30
CA GLY A 87 4.51 12.21 -21.25
C GLY A 87 3.23 11.37 -21.31
N LEU A 88 2.99 10.51 -20.33
CA LEU A 88 1.88 9.57 -20.23
C LEU A 88 0.82 10.02 -19.20
N ALA A 89 0.72 11.32 -18.93
CA ALA A 89 -0.19 11.86 -17.90
C ALA A 89 -1.68 11.56 -18.18
N SER A 90 -2.06 11.31 -19.44
CA SER A 90 -3.42 10.90 -19.82
C SER A 90 -3.68 9.40 -19.62
N GLU A 91 -2.65 8.62 -19.30
CA GLU A 91 -2.68 7.16 -19.20
C GLU A 91 -2.58 6.69 -17.74
N VAL A 92 -2.96 7.54 -16.78
CA VAL A 92 -2.99 7.17 -15.36
C VAL A 92 -3.93 5.98 -15.16
N PRO A 93 -3.43 4.81 -14.72
CA PRO A 93 -4.25 3.62 -14.55
C PRO A 93 -5.15 3.77 -13.32
N GLU A 94 -6.21 2.96 -13.26
CA GLU A 94 -6.89 2.71 -11.99
C GLU A 94 -5.92 2.03 -11.02
N PHE A 95 -5.87 2.49 -9.77
CA PHE A 95 -5.06 1.85 -8.73
C PHE A 95 -5.90 0.88 -7.90
N GLN A 96 -5.34 -0.30 -7.63
CA GLN A 96 -5.91 -1.26 -6.69
C GLN A 96 -4.88 -1.59 -5.61
N VAL A 97 -5.24 -1.33 -4.35
CA VAL A 97 -4.40 -1.58 -3.19
C VAL A 97 -4.93 -2.77 -2.41
N PHE A 98 -4.06 -3.74 -2.17
CA PHE A 98 -4.27 -4.87 -1.28
C PHE A 98 -3.61 -4.61 0.07
N PHE A 99 -4.41 -4.52 1.12
CA PHE A 99 -3.95 -4.40 2.50
C PHE A 99 -3.86 -5.79 3.11
N ASN A 100 -2.65 -6.31 3.28
CA ASN A 100 -2.43 -7.59 3.93
C ASN A 100 -1.99 -7.40 5.39
N ASP A 101 -2.57 -8.20 6.26
CA ASP A 101 -2.06 -8.46 7.60
C ASP A 101 -2.57 -9.83 8.07
N HIS A 102 -2.19 -10.24 9.26
CA HIS A 102 -2.69 -11.44 9.91
C HIS A 102 -4.22 -11.45 10.02
N ILE A 103 -4.81 -12.66 10.03
CA ILE A 103 -6.26 -12.86 10.11
C ILE A 103 -6.87 -12.20 11.37
N SER A 104 -6.09 -12.11 12.45
CA SER A 104 -6.50 -11.48 13.70
C SER A 104 -6.39 -9.95 13.72
N ASN A 105 -5.88 -9.33 12.65
CA ASN A 105 -5.79 -7.88 12.56
C ASN A 105 -7.18 -7.23 12.49
N ASP A 106 -7.29 -6.02 13.02
CA ASP A 106 -8.54 -5.27 13.04
C ASP A 106 -8.76 -4.53 11.71
N PHE A 107 -9.15 -5.30 10.69
CA PHE A 107 -9.53 -4.77 9.38
C PHE A 107 -10.76 -3.85 9.43
N ASN A 108 -11.59 -3.95 10.47
CA ASN A 108 -12.73 -3.04 10.61
C ASN A 108 -12.25 -1.61 10.89
N THR A 109 -11.30 -1.44 11.80
CA THR A 109 -10.66 -0.13 12.05
C THR A 109 -9.92 0.36 10.81
N LEU A 110 -9.21 -0.51 10.09
CA LEU A 110 -8.55 -0.16 8.83
C LEU A 110 -9.57 0.39 7.82
N PHE A 111 -10.65 -0.34 7.54
CA PHE A 111 -11.62 0.07 6.54
C PHE A 111 -12.44 1.29 6.95
N ALA A 112 -12.76 1.42 8.23
CA ALA A 112 -13.44 2.61 8.75
C ALA A 112 -12.58 3.89 8.67
N SER A 113 -11.25 3.74 8.60
CA SER A 113 -10.30 4.86 8.53
C SER A 113 -9.74 5.12 7.12
N LEU A 114 -10.21 4.40 6.09
CA LEU A 114 -9.77 4.62 4.72
C LEU A 114 -9.99 6.09 4.29
N PRO A 115 -8.97 6.76 3.72
CA PRO A 115 -9.13 8.13 3.24
C PRO A 115 -10.18 8.20 2.13
N GLN A 116 -10.99 9.27 2.12
CA GLN A 116 -11.98 9.52 1.06
C GLN A 116 -11.30 9.83 -0.27
N GLU A 117 -10.26 10.67 -0.25
CA GLU A 117 -9.50 11.13 -1.44
C GLU A 117 -8.36 10.19 -1.84
N ARG A 118 -8.54 8.88 -1.58
CA ARG A 118 -7.49 7.87 -1.79
C ARG A 118 -7.20 7.54 -3.26
N HIS A 119 -8.16 7.77 -4.14
CA HIS A 119 -8.07 7.48 -5.59
C HIS A 119 -7.53 6.07 -5.92
N TYR A 120 -7.89 5.08 -5.10
CA TYR A 120 -7.63 3.66 -5.35
C TYR A 120 -8.77 2.79 -4.82
N LEU A 121 -8.97 1.64 -5.47
CA LEU A 121 -9.78 0.54 -4.95
C LEU A 121 -9.02 -0.13 -3.80
N ALA A 122 -9.71 -0.44 -2.71
CA ALA A 122 -9.11 -1.05 -1.53
C ALA A 122 -9.67 -2.46 -1.31
N ALA A 123 -8.80 -3.42 -1.04
CA ALA A 123 -9.18 -4.77 -0.65
C ALA A 123 -8.31 -5.25 0.53
N GLY A 124 -8.91 -5.96 1.48
CA GLY A 124 -8.16 -6.65 2.54
C GLY A 124 -7.79 -8.06 2.13
N VAL A 125 -6.59 -8.49 2.52
CA VAL A 125 -6.07 -9.84 2.27
C VAL A 125 -5.61 -10.43 3.60
N PRO A 126 -6.51 -11.04 4.38
CA PRO A 126 -6.15 -11.60 5.68
C PRO A 126 -5.31 -12.87 5.51
N GLY A 127 -4.11 -12.91 6.08
CA GLY A 127 -3.23 -14.06 6.01
C GLY A 127 -1.76 -13.77 6.31
N ASP A 128 -1.01 -14.83 6.54
CA ASP A 128 0.44 -14.79 6.74
C ASP A 128 1.16 -14.60 5.38
N PHE A 129 1.88 -13.48 5.22
CA PHE A 129 2.58 -13.16 3.98
C PHE A 129 3.82 -14.04 3.70
N HIS A 130 4.23 -14.89 4.64
CA HIS A 130 5.21 -15.95 4.35
C HIS A 130 4.59 -17.09 3.50
N LYS A 131 3.29 -17.01 3.19
CA LYS A 131 2.56 -17.94 2.33
C LYS A 131 2.06 -17.24 1.07
N VAL A 132 1.55 -18.03 0.13
CA VAL A 132 0.92 -17.50 -1.08
C VAL A 132 -0.45 -16.89 -0.72
N LEU A 133 -0.58 -15.58 -0.92
CA LEU A 133 -1.81 -14.82 -0.64
C LEU A 133 -2.50 -14.32 -1.91
N LEU A 134 -1.75 -14.14 -3.00
CA LEU A 134 -2.23 -13.55 -4.24
C LEU A 134 -1.84 -14.45 -5.43
N PRO A 135 -2.61 -14.42 -6.53
CA PRO A 135 -2.28 -15.17 -7.73
C PRO A 135 -0.89 -14.79 -8.29
N LYS A 136 -0.27 -15.71 -9.03
CA LYS A 136 0.99 -15.43 -9.73
C LYS A 136 0.82 -14.26 -10.71
N ALA A 137 1.85 -13.42 -10.81
CA ALA A 137 1.90 -12.26 -11.71
C ALA A 137 0.69 -11.29 -11.55
N SER A 138 0.21 -11.09 -10.32
CA SER A 138 -0.93 -10.22 -10.03
C SER A 138 -0.56 -8.86 -9.44
N LEU A 139 0.67 -8.66 -8.96
CA LEU A 139 1.15 -7.41 -8.37
C LEU A 139 2.15 -6.71 -9.29
N HIS A 140 2.11 -5.38 -9.29
CA HIS A 140 3.07 -4.53 -9.97
C HIS A 140 4.06 -3.91 -8.98
N SER A 141 3.61 -3.64 -7.75
CA SER A 141 4.45 -3.15 -6.66
C SER A 141 4.03 -3.77 -5.32
N ALA A 142 4.99 -3.91 -4.42
CA ALA A 142 4.81 -4.42 -3.06
C ALA A 142 5.58 -3.55 -2.07
N HIS A 143 4.97 -3.29 -0.92
CA HIS A 143 5.53 -2.52 0.18
C HIS A 143 5.40 -3.32 1.48
N SER A 144 6.35 -3.12 2.40
CA SER A 144 6.32 -3.64 3.77
C SER A 144 7.23 -2.77 4.62
N SER A 145 6.75 -2.28 5.76
CA SER A 145 7.47 -1.39 6.68
C SER A 145 7.25 -1.77 8.14
#